data_AF-A0A3M1PA28-F1
#
_entry.id   AF-A0A3M1PA28-F1
#
_cell.length_a   1.000
_cell.length_b   1.000
_cell.length_c   1.000
_cell.angle_alpha   90.00
_cell.angle_beta   90.00
_cell.angle_gamma   90.00
#
_symmetry.space_group_name_H-M   'P 1'
#
loop_
_entity.id
_entity.type
_entity.pdbx_description
1 polymer ?
#
loop_
_entity_poly.entity_id
_entity_poly.type
_entity_poly.pdbx_seq_one_letter_code
_entity_poly.pdbx_strand_id
1 'polypeptide(L)'
;MARELRKDAVVIGAGISGLATAYRLQKFGLDVLVLEKSSRVGGAIHTEELDGFLVDYGPNSTLDTSPKIRGFIEEIGLGSDRIVANASASRRYILKHGELLPLPMSPPQFLGSRLFSLRAKLRLLREPFVSPAAPDKEETIAEFVERRLGREFLDYAINPFVAGVYAGDPKRLSVRSAVAKVYALEKNYGSLIMG
;
A
#
# COMPACT_ATOMS: atom_id res chain seq x y z
N MET A 1 -47.85 1.62 -3.48
CA MET A 1 -47.41 2.96 -3.04
C MET A 1 -46.00 2.84 -2.49
N ALA A 2 -45.03 3.57 -3.03
CA ALA A 2 -43.69 3.63 -2.46
C ALA A 2 -43.76 4.44 -1.14
N ARG A 3 -43.32 3.86 -0.03
CA ARG A 3 -43.24 4.56 1.26
C ARG A 3 -42.07 5.53 1.17
N GLU A 4 -42.32 6.82 1.41
CA GLU A 4 -41.26 7.83 1.43
C GLU A 4 -40.32 7.52 2.60
N LEU A 5 -39.06 7.20 2.27
CA LEU A 5 -38.04 6.79 3.24
C LEU A 5 -37.17 8.02 3.52
N ARG A 6 -37.43 8.70 4.65
CA ARG A 6 -36.61 9.84 5.10
C ARG A 6 -35.39 9.33 5.86
N LYS A 7 -34.21 9.82 5.46
CA LYS A 7 -32.90 9.50 6.03
C LYS A 7 -32.06 10.76 6.03
N ASP A 8 -31.19 10.90 7.02
CA ASP A 8 -30.27 12.04 7.12
C ASP A 8 -29.12 11.91 6.10
N ALA A 9 -28.72 10.69 5.78
CA ALA A 9 -27.70 10.41 4.77
C ALA A 9 -27.95 9.07 4.04
N VAL A 10 -27.52 9.02 2.77
CA VAL A 10 -27.47 7.79 1.98
C VAL A 10 -26.02 7.53 1.56
N VAL A 11 -25.51 6.34 1.87
CA VAL A 11 -24.18 5.86 1.47
C VAL A 11 -24.36 4.81 0.37
N ILE A 12 -23.71 5.03 -0.77
CA ILE A 12 -23.75 4.11 -1.91
C ILE A 12 -22.48 3.26 -1.92
N GLY A 13 -22.65 1.94 -1.72
CA GLY A 13 -21.60 0.93 -1.61
C GLY A 13 -21.34 0.50 -0.16
N ALA A 14 -21.46 -0.79 0.13
CA ALA A 14 -21.16 -1.38 1.44
C ALA A 14 -19.78 -2.07 1.47
N GLY A 15 -18.78 -1.47 0.82
CA GLY A 15 -17.37 -1.79 1.04
C GLY A 15 -16.83 -1.16 2.32
N ILE A 16 -15.56 -1.44 2.66
CA ILE A 16 -14.93 -0.91 3.89
C ILE A 16 -15.06 0.61 4.04
N SER A 17 -14.91 1.37 2.95
CA SER A 17 -15.07 2.83 2.97
C SER A 17 -16.50 3.24 3.30
N GLY A 18 -17.50 2.66 2.62
CA GLY A 18 -18.91 3.00 2.85
C GLY A 18 -19.39 2.58 4.24
N LEU A 19 -19.02 1.38 4.70
CA LEU A 19 -19.34 0.91 6.05
C LEU A 19 -18.68 1.77 7.13
N ALA A 20 -17.41 2.15 6.97
CA ALA A 20 -16.74 3.05 7.91
C ALA A 20 -17.37 4.45 7.92
N THR A 21 -17.76 4.98 6.76
CA THR A 21 -18.48 6.25 6.66
C THR A 21 -19.85 6.17 7.36
N ALA A 22 -20.64 5.14 7.09
CA ALA A 22 -21.94 4.96 7.71
C ALA A 22 -21.83 4.81 9.24
N TYR A 23 -20.87 4.04 9.72
CA TYR A 23 -20.56 3.89 11.14
C TYR A 23 -20.25 5.24 11.80
N ARG A 24 -19.40 6.07 11.16
CA ARG A 24 -19.06 7.40 11.67
C ARG A 24 -20.26 8.34 11.68
N LEU A 25 -21.08 8.34 10.63
CA LEU A 25 -22.30 9.17 10.56
C LEU A 25 -23.32 8.75 11.64
N GLN A 26 -23.50 7.45 11.88
CA GLN A 26 -24.34 6.96 12.98
C GLN A 26 -23.82 7.40 14.35
N LYS A 27 -22.51 7.43 14.57
CA LYS A 27 -21.90 7.97 15.80
C LYS A 27 -22.19 9.46 16.01
N PHE A 28 -22.50 10.20 14.95
CA PHE A 28 -22.97 11.59 15.03
C PHE A 28 -24.50 11.69 15.22
N GLY A 29 -25.20 10.58 15.43
CA GLY A 29 -26.65 10.54 15.67
C GLY A 29 -27.51 10.61 14.41
N LEU A 30 -26.91 10.43 13.22
CA LEU A 30 -27.63 10.49 11.94
C LEU A 30 -28.28 9.15 11.58
N ASP A 31 -29.47 9.19 11.02
CA ASP A 31 -30.15 8.04 10.41
C ASP A 31 -29.62 7.81 8.98
N VAL A 32 -28.80 6.77 8.83
CA VAL A 32 -28.05 6.47 7.59
C VAL A 32 -28.64 5.25 6.89
N LEU A 33 -28.87 5.36 5.59
CA LEU A 33 -29.17 4.23 4.71
C LEU A 33 -27.94 3.86 3.89
N VAL A 34 -27.52 2.61 3.94
CA VAL A 34 -26.45 2.06 3.08
C VAL A 34 -27.08 1.23 1.98
N LEU A 35 -26.73 1.53 0.73
CA LEU A 35 -27.18 0.79 -0.45
C LEU A 35 -26.02 0.01 -1.03
N GLU A 36 -26.17 -1.30 -1.18
CA GLU A 36 -25.19 -2.17 -1.83
C GLU A 36 -25.87 -2.91 -2.99
N LYS A 37 -25.16 -2.99 -4.12
CA LYS A 37 -25.68 -3.67 -5.31
C LYS A 37 -25.58 -5.20 -5.19
N SER A 38 -24.63 -5.68 -4.41
CA SER A 38 -24.31 -7.09 -4.22
C SER A 38 -25.20 -7.72 -3.15
N SER A 39 -25.28 -9.06 -3.13
CA SER A 39 -25.99 -9.81 -2.09
C SER A 39 -25.26 -9.87 -0.74
N ARG A 40 -24.06 -9.28 -0.65
CA ARG A 40 -23.21 -9.26 0.55
C ARG A 40 -22.56 -7.89 0.74
N VAL A 41 -22.26 -7.57 1.99
CA VAL A 41 -21.42 -6.43 2.38
C VAL A 41 -19.94 -6.82 2.40
N GLY A 42 -19.05 -5.84 2.56
CA GLY A 42 -17.59 -6.01 2.65
C GLY A 42 -16.84 -5.51 1.42
N GLY A 43 -17.51 -5.43 0.27
CA GLY A 43 -16.88 -5.03 -0.99
C GLY A 43 -15.72 -5.98 -1.33
N ALA A 44 -14.53 -5.42 -1.54
CA ALA A 44 -13.32 -6.20 -1.83
C ALA A 44 -12.87 -7.11 -0.66
N ILE A 45 -13.27 -6.83 0.58
CA ILE A 45 -12.95 -7.69 1.73
C ILE A 45 -13.91 -8.86 1.71
N HIS A 46 -13.39 -10.06 1.49
CA HIS A 46 -14.16 -11.29 1.40
C HIS A 46 -13.31 -12.50 1.75
N THR A 47 -13.74 -13.22 2.78
CA THR A 47 -13.14 -14.46 3.24
C THR A 47 -14.19 -15.57 3.15
N GLU A 48 -13.81 -16.76 2.69
CA GLU A 48 -14.65 -17.96 2.73
C GLU A 48 -13.88 -19.14 3.31
N GLU A 49 -14.61 -20.10 3.87
CA GLU A 49 -14.05 -21.40 4.23
C GLU A 49 -14.21 -22.36 3.05
N LEU A 50 -13.09 -22.89 2.55
CA LEU A 50 -13.03 -23.84 1.44
C LEU A 50 -12.09 -24.99 1.81
N ASP A 51 -12.60 -26.22 1.82
CA ASP A 51 -11.85 -27.44 2.13
C ASP A 51 -11.06 -27.36 3.47
N GLY A 52 -11.61 -26.69 4.48
CA GLY A 52 -10.97 -26.50 5.79
C GLY A 52 -9.95 -25.36 5.85
N PHE A 53 -9.83 -24.56 4.78
CA PHE A 53 -8.98 -23.37 4.72
C PHE A 53 -9.81 -22.10 4.72
N LEU A 54 -9.30 -21.04 5.34
CA LEU A 54 -9.81 -19.69 5.16
C LEU A 54 -9.11 -19.04 3.96
N VAL A 55 -9.91 -18.64 2.97
CA VAL A 55 -9.44 -18.06 1.71
C VAL A 55 -9.94 -16.62 1.59
N ASP A 56 -9.00 -15.68 1.55
CA ASP A 56 -9.27 -14.26 1.29
C ASP A 56 -9.19 -13.95 -0.20
N TYR A 57 -10.29 -13.48 -0.80
CA TYR A 57 -10.37 -13.15 -2.24
C TYR A 57 -9.92 -11.73 -2.59
N GLY A 58 -9.58 -10.92 -1.58
CA GLY A 58 -9.13 -9.55 -1.77
C GLY A 58 -7.93 -9.22 -0.87
N PRO A 59 -8.03 -8.22 0.02
CA PRO A 59 -6.94 -7.93 0.94
C PRO A 59 -6.77 -9.06 1.98
N ASN A 60 -5.56 -9.59 2.11
CA ASN A 60 -5.24 -10.65 3.08
C ASN A 60 -4.71 -10.13 4.41
N SER A 61 -4.26 -8.88 4.46
CA SER A 61 -3.70 -8.29 5.67
C SER A 61 -3.71 -6.76 5.62
N THR A 62 -3.55 -6.14 6.78
CA THR A 62 -3.31 -4.71 6.92
C THR A 62 -2.09 -4.47 7.81
N LEU A 63 -1.39 -3.36 7.60
CA LEU A 63 -0.30 -2.94 8.46
C LEU A 63 -0.85 -2.16 9.66
N ASP A 64 -0.53 -2.62 10.87
CA ASP A 64 -0.81 -1.89 12.11
C ASP A 64 0.25 -0.81 12.38
N THR A 65 0.38 0.14 11.45
CA THR A 65 1.37 1.22 11.51
C THR A 65 0.76 2.58 11.83
N SER A 66 -0.56 2.64 12.09
CA SER A 66 -1.28 3.87 12.34
C SER A 66 -2.16 3.73 13.59
N PRO A 67 -2.01 4.60 14.61
CA PRO A 67 -2.90 4.63 15.77
C PRO A 67 -4.37 4.77 15.40
N LYS A 68 -4.68 5.39 14.25
CA LYS A 68 -6.05 5.56 13.76
C LYS A 68 -6.69 4.22 13.38
N ILE A 69 -5.93 3.32 12.75
CA ILE A 69 -6.43 1.99 12.36
C ILE A 69 -6.63 1.15 13.62
N ARG A 70 -5.64 1.13 14.50
CA ARG A 70 -5.72 0.41 15.77
C ARG A 70 -6.91 0.86 16.61
N GLY A 71 -7.04 2.17 16.81
CA GLY A 71 -8.15 2.76 17.56
C GLY A 71 -9.51 2.45 16.92
N PHE A 72 -9.59 2.43 15.58
CA PHE A 72 -10.84 2.04 14.91
C PHE A 72 -11.19 0.56 15.14
N ILE A 73 -10.21 -0.36 15.06
CA ILE A 73 -10.43 -1.79 15.31
C ILE A 73 -10.88 -2.03 16.76
N GLU A 74 -10.28 -1.33 17.72
CA GLU A 74 -10.70 -1.36 19.14
C GLU A 74 -12.11 -0.79 19.30
N GLU A 75 -12.42 0.33 18.65
CA GLU A 75 -13.71 1.02 18.72
C GLU A 75 -14.88 0.16 18.22
N ILE A 76 -14.64 -0.69 17.22
CA ILE A 76 -15.64 -1.63 16.69
C ILE A 76 -15.64 -2.99 17.41
N GLY A 77 -14.84 -3.16 18.46
CA GLY A 77 -14.83 -4.35 19.32
C GLY A 77 -14.04 -5.54 18.76
N LEU A 78 -13.26 -5.37 17.69
CA LEU A 78 -12.48 -6.45 17.06
C LEU A 78 -11.03 -6.53 17.54
N GLY A 79 -10.71 -5.85 18.66
CA GLY A 79 -9.34 -5.77 19.18
C GLY A 79 -8.75 -7.15 19.53
N SER A 80 -9.56 -8.04 20.11
CA SER A 80 -9.17 -9.41 20.49
C SER A 80 -9.02 -10.36 19.31
N ASP A 81 -9.66 -10.07 18.18
CA ASP A 81 -9.72 -10.97 17.03
C ASP A 81 -8.55 -10.75 16.06
N ARG A 82 -7.64 -9.84 16.43
CA ARG A 82 -6.46 -9.50 15.63
C ARG A 82 -5.44 -10.62 15.70
N ILE A 83 -5.10 -11.17 14.54
CA ILE A 83 -4.06 -12.18 14.39
C ILE A 83 -2.80 -11.53 13.83
N VAL A 84 -1.67 -11.69 14.51
CA VAL A 84 -0.37 -11.23 14.02
C VAL A 84 0.18 -12.25 13.03
N ALA A 85 0.65 -11.77 11.88
CA ALA A 85 1.27 -12.63 10.88
C ALA A 85 2.50 -13.37 11.46
N ASN A 86 2.69 -14.62 11.05
CA ASN A 86 3.81 -15.43 11.50
C ASN A 86 5.15 -14.72 11.20
N ALA A 87 6.08 -14.74 12.15
CA ALA A 87 7.39 -14.12 11.99
C ALA A 87 8.16 -14.66 10.76
N SER A 88 7.93 -15.91 10.34
CA SER A 88 8.51 -16.48 9.13
C SER A 88 8.07 -15.77 7.85
N ALA A 89 6.87 -15.19 7.83
CA ALA A 89 6.32 -14.43 6.70
C ALA A 89 6.97 -13.04 6.51
N SER A 90 7.87 -12.63 7.42
CA SER A 90 8.63 -11.38 7.28
C SER A 90 9.66 -11.43 6.14
N ARG A 91 10.03 -12.63 5.66
CA ARG A 91 10.97 -12.80 4.55
C ARG A 91 10.26 -12.63 3.21
N ARG A 92 10.66 -11.61 2.46
CA ARG A 92 10.19 -11.35 1.11
C ARG A 92 11.24 -11.80 0.10
N TYR A 93 10.79 -12.33 -1.03
CA TYR A 93 11.66 -12.83 -2.09
C TYR A 93 11.34 -12.13 -3.40
N ILE A 94 12.36 -11.89 -4.20
CA ILE A 94 12.26 -11.33 -5.55
C ILE A 94 12.82 -12.36 -6.52
N LEU A 95 12.08 -12.65 -7.58
CA LEU A 95 12.54 -13.52 -8.66
C LEU A 95 13.49 -12.72 -9.57
N LYS A 96 14.75 -13.15 -9.66
CA LYS A 96 15.77 -12.56 -10.55
C LYS A 96 16.55 -13.67 -11.24
N HIS A 97 16.53 -13.65 -12.58
CA HIS A 97 17.20 -14.67 -13.41
C HIS A 97 16.83 -16.13 -13.05
N GLY A 98 15.57 -16.37 -12.72
CA GLY A 98 15.07 -17.71 -12.33
C GLY A 98 15.37 -18.12 -10.89
N GLU A 99 16.05 -17.29 -10.10
CA GLU A 99 16.34 -17.55 -8.70
C GLU A 99 15.50 -16.66 -7.77
N LEU A 100 14.95 -17.23 -6.69
CA LEU A 100 14.31 -16.46 -5.62
C LEU A 100 15.38 -15.92 -4.66
N LEU A 101 15.58 -14.62 -4.69
CA LEU A 101 16.55 -13.93 -3.83
C LEU A 101 15.84 -13.20 -2.69
N PRO A 102 16.32 -13.30 -1.44
CA PRO A 102 15.72 -12.56 -0.33
C PRO A 102 15.91 -11.05 -0.51
N LEU A 103 14.83 -10.30 -0.29
CA LEU A 103 14.86 -8.84 -0.24
C LEU A 103 15.60 -8.42 1.05
N PRO A 104 16.68 -7.64 0.96
CA PRO A 104 17.42 -7.22 2.14
C PRO A 104 16.60 -6.23 2.97
N MET A 105 16.47 -6.48 4.26
CA MET A 105 15.67 -5.65 5.19
C MET A 105 16.55 -4.79 6.10
N SER A 106 17.87 -4.83 5.94
CA SER A 106 18.82 -4.03 6.71
C SER A 106 20.09 -3.68 5.89
N PRO A 107 20.84 -2.62 6.25
CA PRO A 107 22.04 -2.23 5.52
C PRO A 107 23.10 -3.35 5.42
N PRO A 108 23.41 -4.14 6.48
CA PRO A 108 24.35 -5.26 6.35
C PRO A 108 23.86 -6.33 5.37
N GLN A 109 22.56 -6.68 5.40
CA GLN A 109 21.97 -7.62 4.44
C GLN A 109 22.02 -7.07 3.02
N PHE A 110 21.80 -5.77 2.84
CA PHE A 110 21.87 -5.11 1.54
C PHE A 110 23.27 -5.18 0.94
N LEU A 111 24.31 -4.91 1.74
CA LEU A 111 25.70 -5.01 1.30
C LEU A 111 26.07 -6.44 0.87
N GLY A 112 25.61 -7.46 1.61
CA GLY A 112 25.83 -8.87 1.27
C GLY A 112 24.88 -9.46 0.21
N SER A 113 23.82 -8.74 -0.18
CA SER A 113 22.79 -9.30 -1.07
C SER A 113 23.27 -9.45 -2.51
N ARG A 114 22.90 -10.57 -3.14
CA ARG A 114 23.06 -10.83 -4.58
C ARG A 114 21.97 -10.19 -5.44
N LEU A 115 20.94 -9.59 -4.82
CA LEU A 115 19.81 -8.98 -5.53
C LEU A 115 20.23 -7.75 -6.34
N PHE A 116 21.20 -6.96 -5.85
CA PHE A 116 21.72 -5.77 -6.51
C PHE A 116 23.20 -5.91 -6.83
N SER A 117 23.59 -5.51 -8.03
CA SER A 117 24.99 -5.45 -8.45
C SER A 117 25.79 -4.45 -7.62
N LEU A 118 27.11 -4.61 -7.54
CA LEU A 118 27.99 -3.61 -6.92
C LEU A 118 27.81 -2.22 -7.56
N ARG A 119 27.59 -2.17 -8.88
CA ARG A 119 27.31 -0.93 -9.61
C ARG A 119 26.04 -0.24 -9.13
N ALA A 120 24.96 -0.98 -8.91
CA ALA A 120 23.73 -0.41 -8.38
C ALA A 120 23.88 0.05 -6.94
N LYS A 121 24.60 -0.70 -6.10
CA LYS A 121 24.91 -0.29 -4.73
C LYS A 121 25.72 1.01 -4.70
N LEU A 122 26.77 1.12 -5.51
CA LEU A 122 27.60 2.33 -5.61
C LEU A 122 26.82 3.53 -6.19
N ARG A 123 25.84 3.28 -7.07
CA ARG A 123 24.98 4.35 -7.61
C ARG A 123 24.19 5.07 -6.52
N LEU A 124 23.78 4.37 -5.45
CA LEU A 124 23.05 5.00 -4.34
C LEU A 124 23.87 6.09 -3.64
N LEU A 125 25.20 5.97 -3.61
CA LEU A 125 26.08 7.00 -3.03
C LEU A 125 25.98 8.33 -3.79
N ARG A 126 25.50 8.30 -5.03
CA ARG A 126 25.29 9.49 -5.85
C ARG A 126 23.90 10.11 -5.68
N GLU A 127 22.96 9.41 -5.05
CA GLU A 127 21.56 9.87 -4.87
C GLU A 127 21.46 11.28 -4.26
N PRO A 128 22.24 11.65 -3.23
CA PRO A 128 22.17 12.99 -2.65
C PRO A 128 22.56 14.12 -3.61
N PHE A 129 23.29 13.79 -4.68
CA PHE A 129 23.76 14.73 -5.69
C PHE A 129 22.90 14.72 -6.96
N VAL A 130 21.84 13.90 -7.00
CA VAL A 130 20.90 13.88 -8.12
C VAL A 130 19.92 15.05 -7.98
N SER A 131 19.94 15.94 -8.96
CA SER A 131 19.05 17.10 -9.00
C SER A 131 17.57 16.68 -8.95
N PRO A 132 16.72 17.42 -8.20
CA PRO A 132 15.28 17.23 -8.22
C PRO A 132 14.68 17.38 -9.62
N ALA A 133 13.52 16.77 -9.84
CA ALA A 133 12.73 17.06 -11.03
C ALA A 133 12.24 18.53 -11.01
N ALA A 134 12.05 19.09 -12.22
CA ALA A 134 11.46 20.41 -12.37
C ALA A 134 10.12 20.51 -11.60
N PRO A 135 9.81 21.65 -10.95
CA PRO A 135 8.62 21.80 -10.10
C PRO A 135 7.31 21.32 -10.73
N ASP A 136 7.12 21.62 -12.02
CA ASP A 136 5.89 21.37 -12.75
C ASP A 136 5.87 20.03 -13.50
N LYS A 137 6.97 19.27 -13.46
CA LYS A 137 7.04 17.97 -14.11
C LYS A 137 6.28 16.94 -13.28
N GLU A 138 5.28 16.31 -13.90
CA GLU A 138 4.67 15.10 -13.37
C GLU A 138 5.51 13.91 -13.82
N GLU A 139 6.17 13.23 -12.88
CA GLU A 139 6.97 12.04 -13.18
C GLU A 139 6.22 10.77 -12.85
N THR A 140 6.44 9.76 -13.68
CA THR A 140 6.09 8.39 -13.36
C THR A 140 7.02 7.85 -12.27
N ILE A 141 6.58 6.81 -11.55
CA ILE A 141 7.45 6.09 -10.60
C ILE A 141 8.71 5.60 -11.30
N ALA A 142 8.60 5.09 -12.54
CA ALA A 142 9.74 4.60 -13.30
C ALA A 142 10.79 5.69 -13.57
N GLU A 143 10.37 6.85 -14.08
CA GLU A 143 11.29 7.97 -14.37
C GLU A 143 11.98 8.47 -13.11
N PHE A 144 11.23 8.64 -12.02
CA PHE A 144 11.75 9.09 -10.74
C PHE A 144 12.83 8.14 -10.20
N VAL A 145 12.55 6.83 -10.22
CA VAL A 145 13.45 5.81 -9.68
C VAL A 145 14.67 5.62 -10.57
N GLU A 146 14.51 5.58 -11.89
CA GLU A 146 15.66 5.46 -12.79
C GLU A 146 16.62 6.65 -12.64
N ARG A 147 16.07 7.87 -12.54
CA ARG A 147 16.86 9.09 -12.31
C ARG A 147 17.65 9.01 -11.01
N ARG A 148 16.99 8.66 -9.89
CA ARG A 148 17.60 8.71 -8.54
C ARG A 148 18.38 7.45 -8.16
N LEU A 149 17.78 6.29 -8.33
CA LEU A 149 18.28 5.01 -7.81
C LEU A 149 18.83 4.11 -8.91
N GLY A 150 18.37 4.30 -10.15
CA GLY A 150 18.79 3.51 -11.31
C GLY A 150 17.89 2.32 -11.61
N ARG A 151 18.17 1.71 -12.78
CA ARG A 151 17.29 0.71 -13.37
C ARG A 151 17.18 -0.61 -12.59
N GLU A 152 18.26 -1.09 -11.97
CA GLU A 152 18.17 -2.31 -11.13
C GLU A 152 17.22 -2.12 -9.93
N PHE A 153 17.16 -0.92 -9.34
CA PHE A 153 16.20 -0.61 -8.27
C PHE A 153 14.78 -0.51 -8.79
N LEU A 154 14.59 0.05 -10.00
CA LEU A 154 13.30 0.01 -10.65
C LEU A 154 12.86 -1.45 -10.86
N ASP A 155 13.68 -2.28 -11.48
CA ASP A 155 13.29 -3.62 -11.92
C ASP A 155 13.08 -4.59 -10.74
N TYR A 156 13.89 -4.50 -9.67
CA TYR A 156 13.94 -5.53 -8.62
C TYR A 156 13.54 -5.06 -7.22
N ALA A 157 13.27 -3.77 -7.01
CA ALA A 157 12.67 -3.27 -5.76
C ALA A 157 11.33 -2.61 -6.03
N ILE A 158 11.30 -1.60 -6.89
CA ILE A 158 10.12 -0.74 -7.02
C ILE A 158 9.05 -1.39 -7.90
N ASN A 159 9.41 -2.03 -9.02
CA ASN A 159 8.45 -2.72 -9.86
C ASN A 159 7.74 -3.88 -9.12
N PRO A 160 8.43 -4.75 -8.37
CA PRO A 160 7.77 -5.75 -7.51
C PRO A 160 6.88 -5.13 -6.43
N PHE A 161 7.31 -4.01 -5.83
CA PHE A 161 6.48 -3.28 -4.87
C PHE A 161 5.21 -2.73 -5.53
N VAL A 162 5.33 -2.11 -6.71
CA VAL A 162 4.20 -1.56 -7.46
C VAL A 162 3.23 -2.66 -7.89
N ALA A 163 3.75 -3.79 -8.36
CA ALA A 163 2.94 -4.97 -8.68
C ALA A 163 2.19 -5.49 -7.45
N GLY A 164 2.86 -5.57 -6.29
CA GLY A 164 2.26 -6.09 -5.06
C GLY A 164 1.24 -5.15 -4.39
N VAL A 165 1.39 -3.83 -4.55
CA VAL A 165 0.52 -2.84 -3.87
C VAL A 165 -0.57 -2.30 -4.79
N TYR A 166 -0.22 -1.99 -6.04
CA TYR A 166 -1.14 -1.35 -6.99
C TYR A 166 -1.60 -2.28 -8.10
N ALA A 167 -1.02 -3.49 -8.23
CA ALA A 167 -1.20 -4.34 -9.41
C ALA A 167 -1.00 -3.56 -10.73
N GLY A 168 -0.07 -2.61 -10.71
CA GLY A 168 0.08 -1.58 -11.74
C GLY A 168 1.42 -1.61 -12.47
N ASP A 169 1.58 -0.67 -13.40
CA ASP A 169 2.84 -0.44 -14.14
C ASP A 169 3.51 0.84 -13.62
N PRO A 170 4.76 0.77 -13.11
CA PRO A 170 5.48 1.96 -12.63
C PRO A 170 5.69 3.04 -13.71
N LYS A 171 5.58 2.70 -15.00
CA LYS A 171 5.67 3.66 -16.12
C LYS A 171 4.37 4.42 -16.36
N ARG A 172 3.30 4.11 -15.63
CA ARG A 172 1.97 4.74 -15.78
C ARG A 172 1.48 5.39 -14.48
N LEU A 173 2.09 5.06 -13.35
CA LEU A 173 1.72 5.60 -12.05
C LEU A 173 2.50 6.89 -11.75
N SER A 174 1.77 7.94 -11.37
CA SER A 174 2.36 9.18 -10.85
C SER A 174 3.11 8.93 -9.55
N VAL A 175 4.35 9.43 -9.46
CA VAL A 175 5.11 9.42 -8.20
C VAL A 175 4.44 10.27 -7.12
N ARG A 176 3.86 11.41 -7.51
CA ARG A 176 3.21 12.37 -6.63
C ARG A 176 1.97 11.78 -5.97
N SER A 177 1.14 11.07 -6.73
CA SER A 177 -0.10 10.46 -6.25
C SER A 177 0.13 9.12 -5.56
N ALA A 178 0.96 8.24 -6.12
CA ALA A 178 1.15 6.90 -5.59
C ALA A 178 2.02 6.89 -4.33
N VAL A 179 3.15 7.62 -4.34
CA VAL A 179 4.15 7.59 -3.27
C VAL A 179 4.45 8.99 -2.74
N ALA A 180 3.38 9.72 -2.39
CA ALA A 180 3.43 11.13 -1.95
C ALA A 180 4.48 11.42 -0.86
N LYS A 181 4.70 10.49 0.09
CA LYS A 181 5.74 10.65 1.12
C LYS A 181 7.16 10.67 0.54
N VAL A 182 7.46 9.80 -0.41
CA VAL A 182 8.77 9.73 -1.10
C VAL A 182 8.97 10.96 -1.97
N TYR A 183 7.92 11.40 -2.68
CA TYR A 183 7.94 12.64 -3.43
C TYR A 183 8.22 13.85 -2.54
N ALA A 184 7.61 13.91 -1.34
CA ALA A 184 7.86 14.97 -0.38
C ALA A 184 9.30 15.01 0.14
N LEU A 185 9.98 13.86 0.28
CA LEU A 185 11.39 13.82 0.66
C LEU A 185 12.27 14.54 -0.37
N GLU A 186 12.09 14.26 -1.67
CA GLU A 186 12.78 15.00 -2.73
C GLU A 186 12.46 16.50 -2.68
N LYS A 187 11.18 16.87 -2.51
CA LYS A 187 10.79 18.29 -2.56
C LYS A 187 11.30 19.09 -1.38
N ASN A 188 11.36 18.49 -0.19
CA ASN A 188 11.75 19.19 1.03
C ASN A 188 13.26 19.15 1.28
N TYR A 189 13.94 18.06 0.90
CA TYR A 189 15.35 17.82 1.23
C TYR A 189 16.26 17.67 0.01
N GLY A 190 15.71 17.66 -1.20
CA GLY A 190 16.45 17.46 -2.46
C GLY A 190 16.90 16.02 -2.73
N SER A 191 16.85 15.15 -1.72
CA SER A 191 17.39 13.79 -1.69
C SER A 191 16.52 12.86 -0.85
N LEU A 192 16.48 11.58 -1.23
CA LEU A 192 15.83 10.52 -0.47
C LEU A 192 16.66 10.01 0.71
N ILE A 193 17.98 10.16 0.66
CA ILE A 193 18.90 9.71 1.72
C ILE A 193 19.01 10.77 2.83
N MET A 194 18.90 12.05 2.49
CA MET A 194 19.07 13.16 3.45
C MET A 194 17.81 13.51 4.24
N GLY A 195 16.62 13.13 3.77
CA GLY A 195 15.33 13.38 4.41
C GLY A 195 14.78 12.15 5.11
#